data_AF-A0A923U0F6-F1
#
_entry.id   AF-A0A923U0F6-F1
#
_cell.length_a   1.000
_cell.length_b   1.000
_cell.length_c   1.000
_cell.angle_alpha   90.00
_cell.angle_beta   90.00
_cell.angle_gamma   90.00
#
_symmetry.space_group_name_H-M   'P 1'
#
loop_
_entity.id
_entity.type
_entity.pdbx_description
1 polymer ?
#
loop_
_entity_poly.entity_id
_entity_poly.type
_entity_poly.pdbx_seq_one_letter_code
_entity_poly.pdbx_strand_id
1 'polypeptide(L)' 'IWANGWAEGRAKAYGITVDDLPAYYAKRTLLNETILPEDIANACFAFAVGLLNKSTGNSLNVDGGIPTAFLR' A
#
# COMPACT_ATOMS: atom_id res chain seq x y z
N ILE A 1 -9.01 -4.56 4.70
CA ILE A 1 -9.20 -5.35 3.45
C ILE A 1 -9.46 -6.84 3.69
N TRP A 2 -9.27 -7.36 4.91
CA TRP A 2 -9.28 -8.80 5.20
C TRP A 2 -10.65 -9.40 5.56
N ALA A 3 -11.74 -8.69 5.33
CA ALA A 3 -13.08 -9.12 5.75
C ALA A 3 -13.75 -10.08 4.75
N ASN A 4 -14.87 -10.68 5.17
CA ASN A 4 -15.81 -11.43 4.32
C ASN A 4 -15.23 -12.66 3.58
N GLY A 5 -14.36 -13.44 4.23
CA GLY A 5 -13.82 -14.68 3.63
C GLY A 5 -12.70 -14.44 2.61
N TRP A 6 -12.36 -13.17 2.34
CA TRP A 6 -11.37 -12.81 1.32
C TRP A 6 -9.96 -13.25 1.74
N ALA A 7 -9.63 -13.09 3.02
CA ALA A 7 -8.31 -13.46 3.54
C ALA A 7 -8.10 -14.98 3.41
N GLU A 8 -9.08 -15.79 3.81
CA GLU A 8 -9.06 -17.25 3.75
C GLU A 8 -8.88 -17.76 2.32
N GLY A 9 -9.61 -17.17 1.36
CA GLY A 9 -9.50 -17.52 -0.05
C GLY A 9 -8.10 -17.23 -0.62
N ARG A 10 -7.48 -16.10 -0.24
CA ARG A 10 -6.13 -15.73 -0.69
C ARG A 10 -5.05 -16.55 -0.02
N ALA A 11 -5.17 -16.82 1.28
CA ALA A 11 -4.27 -17.68 2.02
C ALA A 11 -4.19 -19.06 1.36
N LYS A 12 -5.36 -19.67 1.08
CA LYS A 12 -5.47 -20.95 0.39
C LYS A 12 -4.86 -20.93 -1.01
N ALA A 13 -5.11 -19.87 -1.79
CA ALA A 13 -4.56 -19.75 -3.15
C ALA A 13 -3.03 -19.64 -3.17
N TYR A 14 -2.43 -19.09 -2.10
CA TYR A 14 -0.99 -18.92 -1.97
C TYR A 14 -0.31 -20.03 -1.17
N GLY A 15 -1.07 -20.95 -0.59
CA GLY A 15 -0.54 -22.04 0.24
C GLY A 15 0.10 -21.56 1.54
N ILE A 16 -0.41 -20.46 2.11
CA ILE A 16 0.08 -19.87 3.38
C ILE A 16 -1.08 -19.73 4.38
N THR A 17 -0.76 -19.39 5.63
CA THR A 17 -1.80 -19.08 6.61
C THR A 17 -2.38 -17.67 6.39
N VAL A 18 -3.54 -17.39 6.98
CA VAL A 18 -4.13 -16.04 6.93
C VAL A 18 -3.21 -15.02 7.60
N ASP A 19 -2.55 -15.40 8.69
CA ASP A 19 -1.64 -14.54 9.44
C ASP A 19 -0.36 -14.20 8.65
N ASP A 20 0.03 -15.05 7.70
CA ASP A 20 1.19 -14.81 6.83
C ASP A 20 0.87 -13.87 5.64
N LEU A 21 -0.41 -13.61 5.34
CA LEU A 21 -0.80 -12.81 4.18
C LEU A 21 -0.20 -11.41 4.16
N PRO A 22 -0.20 -10.63 5.26
CA PRO A 22 0.38 -9.29 5.26
C PRO A 22 1.86 -9.33 4.86
N ALA A 23 2.65 -10.22 5.48
CA ALA A 23 4.07 -10.39 5.17
C ALA A 23 4.29 -10.89 3.73
N TYR A 24 3.43 -11.77 3.25
CA TYR A 24 3.49 -12.27 1.87
C TYR A 24 3.25 -11.16 0.83
N TYR A 25 2.30 -10.24 1.08
CA TYR A 25 2.09 -9.10 0.20
C TYR A 25 3.16 -8.03 0.33
N ALA A 26 3.64 -7.75 1.55
CA ALA A 26 4.70 -6.79 1.80
C ALA A 26 5.95 -7.11 0.94
N LYS A 27 6.33 -8.39 0.88
CA LYS A 27 7.45 -8.91 0.05
C LYS A 27 7.34 -8.66 -1.46
N ARG A 28 6.21 -8.19 -1.96
CA ARG A 28 6.01 -7.85 -3.38
C ARG A 28 6.38 -6.41 -3.71
N THR A 29 6.64 -5.61 -2.69
CA THR A 29 7.00 -4.20 -2.79
C THR A 29 8.51 -4.04 -2.58
N LEU A 30 9.12 -2.99 -3.12
CA LEU A 30 10.57 -2.77 -2.97
C LEU A 30 10.99 -2.54 -1.52
N LEU A 31 10.11 -1.95 -0.70
CA LEU A 31 10.38 -1.67 0.71
C LEU A 31 10.12 -2.87 1.63
N ASN A 32 9.43 -3.91 1.14
CA ASN A 32 9.03 -5.08 1.94
C ASN A 32 8.17 -4.72 3.17
N GLU A 33 7.42 -3.62 3.11
CA GLU A 33 6.62 -3.11 4.21
C GLU A 33 5.12 -3.29 3.96
N THR A 34 4.35 -3.36 5.05
CA THR A 34 2.89 -3.34 4.97
C THR A 34 2.41 -1.91 4.94
N ILE A 35 1.58 -1.56 3.96
CA ILE A 35 0.96 -0.23 3.88
C ILE A 35 -0.38 -0.23 4.62
N LEU A 36 -0.53 0.70 5.55
CA LEU A 36 -1.69 0.86 6.41
C LEU A 36 -2.48 2.13 6.06
N PRO A 37 -3.73 2.28 6.54
CA PRO A 37 -4.52 3.50 6.32
C PRO A 37 -3.81 4.77 6.79
N GLU A 38 -2.99 4.68 7.84
CA GLU A 38 -2.24 5.82 8.39
C GLU A 38 -1.20 6.34 7.39
N ASP A 39 -0.59 5.46 6.59
CA ASP A 39 0.38 5.86 5.55
C ASP A 39 -0.30 6.67 4.45
N ILE A 40 -1.52 6.29 4.07
CA ILE A 40 -2.34 7.05 3.11
C ILE A 40 -2.72 8.41 3.72
N ALA A 41 -3.10 8.44 4.99
CA ALA A 41 -3.44 9.67 5.69
C ALA A 41 -2.25 10.66 5.73
N ASN A 42 -1.03 10.16 5.96
CA ASN A 42 0.19 10.96 5.93
C ASN A 42 0.45 11.59 4.56
N ALA A 43 0.22 10.86 3.46
CA ALA A 43 0.33 11.40 2.11
C ALA A 43 -0.71 12.48 1.81
N CYS A 44 -1.97 12.25 2.21
CA CYS A 44 -3.02 13.27 2.13
C CYS A 44 -2.65 14.52 2.93
N PHE A 45 -2.11 14.36 4.14
CA PHE A 45 -1.65 15.45 4.98
C PHE A 45 -0.53 16.24 4.31
N ALA A 46 0.45 15.58 3.68
CA ALA A 46 1.52 16.25 2.95
C ALA A 46 1.00 17.16 1.82
N PHE A 47 -0.07 16.76 1.12
CA PHE A 47 -0.74 17.62 0.16
C PHE A 47 -1.51 18.78 0.81
N ALA A 48 -2.14 18.54 1.96
CA ALA A 48 -3.06 19.50 2.59
C ALA A 48 -2.37 20.53 3.51
N VAL A 49 -1.17 20.25 4.03
CA VAL A 49 -0.49 21.07 5.05
C VAL A 49 0.07 22.41 4.52
N GLY A 50 -0.13 22.71 3.23
CA GLY A 50 0.20 24.03 2.64
C GLY A 50 1.66 24.21 2.22
N LEU A 51 2.52 23.19 2.42
CA LEU A 51 3.92 23.22 1.97
C LEU A 51 4.07 23.09 0.44
N LEU A 52 3.05 22.56 -0.24
CA LEU A 52 3.06 22.29 -1.68
C LEU A 52 2.25 23.33 -2.48
N ASN A 53 2.30 24.61 -2.09
CA ASN A 53 1.45 25.69 -2.62
C ASN A 53 1.62 26.02 -4.12
N LYS A 54 2.68 25.54 -4.77
CA LYS A 54 2.93 25.68 -6.22
C LYS A 54 2.85 24.35 -6.97
N SER A 55 2.31 23.31 -6.32
CA SER A 55 2.25 21.96 -6.83
C SER A 55 0.80 21.57 -7.12
N THR A 56 0.51 21.08 -8.33
CA THR A 56 -0.82 20.60 -8.71
C THR A 56 -0.72 19.51 -9.79
N GLY A 57 -1.72 18.63 -9.86
CA GLY A 57 -1.73 17.50 -10.80
C GLY A 57 -0.71 16.40 -10.50
N ASN A 58 -0.11 16.40 -9.31
CA ASN A 58 0.88 15.42 -8.91
C ASN A 58 0.22 14.16 -8.35
N SER A 59 0.87 13.03 -8.59
CA SER A 59 0.56 11.76 -7.96
C SER A 59 1.66 11.42 -6.96
N LEU A 60 1.27 10.97 -5.77
CA LEU A 60 2.18 10.48 -4.74
C LEU A 60 1.87 9.01 -4.47
N ASN A 61 2.77 8.12 -4.88
CA ASN A 61 2.64 6.69 -4.62
C ASN A 61 2.82 6.40 -3.12
N VAL A 62 1.91 5.59 -2.56
CA VAL A 62 1.99 5.06 -1.20
C VAL A 62 1.70 3.55 -1.27
N ASP A 63 2.66 2.82 -1.83
CA ASP A 63 2.47 1.42 -2.22
C ASP A 63 3.67 0.52 -1.84
N GLY A 64 4.61 1.02 -1.05
CA GLY A 64 5.84 0.30 -0.71
C GLY A 64 6.83 0.16 -1.88
N GLY A 65 6.56 0.81 -3.01
CA GLY A 65 7.37 0.75 -4.22
C GLY A 65 6.96 -0.42 -5.11
N ILE A 66 5.81 -0.33 -5.79
CA ILE A 66 5.42 -1.30 -6.83
C ILE A 66 6.00 -0.84 -8.17
N PRO A 67 7.02 -1.51 -8.74
CA PRO A 67 7.76 -0.98 -9.91
C PRO A 67 6.89 -0.77 -11.15
N THR A 68 5.86 -1.60 -11.32
CA THR A 68 4.91 -1.50 -12.44
C THR A 68 3.93 -0.34 -12.29
N ALA A 69 3.81 0.24 -11.10
CA ALA A 69 2.95 1.40 -10.79
C ALA A 69 3.71 2.73 -10.81
N PHE A 70 5.02 2.72 -11.10
CA PHE A 70 5.80 3.94 -11.21
C PHE A 70 5.36 4.75 -12.42
N LEU A 71 5.03 6.02 -12.16
CA LEU A 71 4.71 6.98 -13.21
C LEU A 71 5.98 7.34 -13.99
N ARG A 72 5.81 7.61 -15.28
CA ARG A 72 6.89 7.96 -16.22
C ARG A 72 6.63 9.34 -16.79
#